data_AF-A0A412X357-F1
#
_entry.id   AF-A0A412X357-F1
#
_cell.length_a   1.000
_cell.length_b   1.000
_cell.length_c   1.000
_cell.angle_alpha   90.00
_cell.angle_beta   90.00
_cell.angle_gamma   90.00
#
_symmetry.space_group_name_H-M   'P 1'
#
loop_
_entity.id
_entity.type
_entity.pdbx_description
1 polymer ?
#
loop_
_entity_poly.entity_id
_entity_poly.type
_entity_poly.pdbx_seq_one_letter_code
_entity_poly.pdbx_strand_id
1 'polypeptide(L)'
;MGGNIMRYGLFLLLSLFMWQACDVEDKGNYDYDYQNGVTITFTDEEMNQTLEKGVDTLKIHPTVKGDIYGDNEDNYEYKWFFCSGKEHKHTEVGTTKDLTWPVVSFKPGNYTLYFQVIDKSTGLEWIKNTGVTIFSELTQGWVLLGETDNGEVRMDMLVQKPDNSIVLVENIFDNSELHLKGARNLIYTGNRTGKENSAHLWLMTDEKDMKVTWGNNFIPVGEFHEMMTLEEMEVSREIPRIRDMFPRQSNVMYNAALTMRSYQSRGIITDSAIYMTTISISDGSEVYVNPMNRYSAYSKEFFKPYPMAFVQLGTRPTGNLLPLFYDMDEECFVRPGSLYGSNATSCVKLIDYPGDKFPWNQASVKRTIVYGENLRNSASDYTCDCVALMKDLEGEDINYYIYRFRPGGKTPFNTVNTPTKVNGYTIDKAVAVDFDKATHYAFMSNAYVVLYSVGSTLYAYNYSYNTLSSMEMGSDISCLKADAVLSNSSFWVTTYSGQKGELKLLQLGGAQKPELKYDEEDCWPVTMKVVDVEWKYGEDPAEEEPEEEEEE
;
A
#
# COMPACT_ATOMS: atom_id res chain seq x y z
N MET A 1 1.35 46.68 -92.20
CA MET A 1 2.02 46.33 -90.93
C MET A 1 1.58 47.34 -89.89
N GLY A 2 0.79 46.96 -88.88
CA GLY A 2 0.30 47.92 -87.86
C GLY A 2 -0.62 47.33 -86.80
N GLY A 3 -1.32 46.23 -87.12
CA GLY A 3 -2.27 45.59 -86.19
C GLY A 3 -1.66 44.80 -85.03
N ASN A 4 -0.39 44.39 -85.12
CA ASN A 4 0.26 43.59 -84.07
C ASN A 4 0.93 44.45 -82.98
N ILE A 5 1.31 45.70 -83.26
CA ILE A 5 1.95 46.59 -82.27
C ILE A 5 0.94 47.03 -81.20
N MET A 6 -0.33 47.20 -81.57
CA MET A 6 -1.39 47.65 -80.66
C MET A 6 -1.85 46.54 -79.69
N ARG A 7 -1.78 45.26 -80.07
CA ARG A 7 -2.11 44.11 -79.19
C ARG A 7 -1.06 43.86 -78.11
N TYR A 8 0.23 43.99 -78.45
CA TYR A 8 1.31 43.88 -77.45
C TYR A 8 1.45 45.14 -76.61
N GLY A 9 1.15 46.32 -77.17
CA GLY A 9 1.13 47.59 -76.43
C GLY A 9 0.07 47.63 -75.34
N LEU A 10 -1.13 47.10 -75.61
CA LEU A 10 -2.19 47.01 -74.60
C LEU A 10 -1.86 45.99 -73.50
N PHE A 11 -1.23 44.87 -73.86
CA PHE A 11 -0.77 43.85 -72.90
C PHE A 11 0.37 44.38 -72.00
N LEU A 12 1.30 45.14 -72.57
CA LEU A 12 2.38 45.81 -71.82
C LEU A 12 1.83 46.91 -70.89
N LEU A 13 0.82 47.68 -71.33
CA LEU A 13 0.15 48.67 -70.48
C LEU A 13 -0.60 48.02 -69.32
N LEU A 14 -1.33 46.92 -69.57
CA LEU A 14 -2.04 46.15 -68.54
C LEU A 14 -1.09 45.48 -67.55
N SER A 15 0.08 45.01 -67.99
CA SER A 15 1.11 44.48 -67.09
C SER A 15 1.77 45.54 -66.21
N LEU A 16 1.89 46.79 -66.71
CA LEU A 16 2.40 47.92 -65.92
C LEU A 16 1.44 48.36 -64.81
N PHE A 17 0.12 48.17 -64.99
CA PHE A 17 -0.87 48.38 -63.93
C PHE A 17 -0.91 47.23 -62.90
N MET A 18 -0.55 46.00 -63.27
CA MET A 18 -0.48 44.87 -62.33
C MET A 18 0.74 44.92 -61.41
N TRP A 19 1.84 45.57 -61.81
CA TRP A 19 3.00 45.75 -60.92
C TRP A 19 2.82 46.82 -59.85
N GLN A 20 1.90 47.78 -60.05
CA GLN A 20 1.52 48.76 -59.02
C GLN A 20 0.51 48.18 -58.00
N ALA A 21 -0.07 47.01 -58.27
CA ALA A 21 -1.03 46.35 -57.38
C ALA A 21 -0.37 45.41 -56.34
N CYS A 22 0.94 45.15 -56.46
CA CYS A 22 1.69 44.34 -55.49
C CYS A 22 2.47 45.14 -54.43
N ASP A 23 2.30 46.47 -54.40
CA ASP A 23 2.83 47.35 -53.35
C ASP A 23 1.69 48.09 -52.62
N VAL A 24 0.53 47.45 -52.53
CA VAL A 24 -0.39 47.75 -51.43
C VAL A 24 0.13 46.95 -50.24
N GLU A 25 1.14 47.49 -49.54
CA GLU A 25 1.21 47.24 -48.10
C GLU A 25 -0.20 47.46 -47.59
N ASP A 26 -0.81 46.44 -46.97
CA ASP A 26 -2.07 46.59 -46.26
C ASP A 26 -1.83 47.64 -45.16
N LYS A 27 -2.02 48.91 -45.51
CA LYS A 27 -2.19 50.02 -44.58
C LYS A 27 -3.64 50.01 -44.11
N GLY A 28 -4.15 48.82 -43.78
CA GLY A 28 -5.25 48.68 -42.86
C GLY A 28 -4.84 49.45 -41.61
N ASN A 29 -5.43 50.63 -41.44
CA ASN A 29 -5.49 51.28 -40.15
C ASN A 29 -6.43 50.43 -39.30
N TYR A 30 -5.92 49.28 -38.84
CA TYR A 30 -6.58 48.51 -37.81
C TYR A 30 -6.43 49.36 -36.55
N ASP A 31 -7.50 50.07 -36.19
CA ASP A 31 -7.65 50.55 -34.82
C ASP A 31 -7.82 49.30 -33.95
N TYR A 32 -6.69 48.82 -33.43
CA TYR A 32 -6.70 47.82 -32.38
C TYR A 32 -7.20 48.51 -31.12
N ASP A 33 -8.44 48.25 -30.75
CA ASP A 33 -8.89 48.53 -29.39
C ASP A 33 -8.02 47.69 -28.46
N TYR A 34 -7.07 48.35 -27.79
CA TYR A 34 -6.17 47.71 -26.85
C TYR A 34 -7.04 46.98 -25.81
N GLN A 35 -6.97 45.65 -25.83
CA GLN A 35 -7.71 44.82 -24.89
C GLN A 35 -6.91 44.72 -23.59
N ASN A 36 -7.62 44.73 -22.47
CA ASN A 36 -6.97 44.67 -21.18
C ASN A 36 -6.28 43.31 -21.01
N GLY A 37 -4.95 43.22 -21.04
CA GLY A 37 -4.23 42.02 -20.67
C GLY A 37 -4.10 41.93 -19.15
N VAL A 38 -4.49 40.82 -18.53
CA VAL A 38 -4.40 40.64 -17.07
C VAL A 38 -3.25 39.71 -16.71
N THR A 39 -2.33 40.19 -15.88
CA THR A 39 -1.28 39.38 -15.26
C THR A 39 -1.71 38.96 -13.86
N ILE A 40 -1.61 37.66 -13.58
CA ILE A 40 -1.93 37.04 -12.28
C ILE A 40 -0.66 36.45 -11.67
N THR A 41 -0.32 36.83 -10.44
CA THR A 41 0.80 36.26 -9.69
C THR A 41 0.37 35.71 -8.33
N PHE A 42 0.97 34.57 -7.97
CA PHE A 42 0.92 33.98 -6.63
C PHE A 42 2.33 34.07 -6.07
N THR A 43 2.48 34.19 -4.76
CA THR A 43 3.76 34.02 -4.09
C THR A 43 4.16 32.54 -4.08
N ASP A 44 5.43 32.25 -3.80
CA ASP A 44 5.92 30.87 -3.72
C ASP A 44 5.23 30.08 -2.58
N GLU A 45 4.92 30.73 -1.45
CA GLU A 45 4.23 30.12 -0.31
C GLU A 45 2.75 29.79 -0.61
N GLU A 46 2.14 30.53 -1.55
CA GLU A 46 0.75 30.30 -1.97
C GLU A 46 0.62 29.15 -2.96
N MET A 47 1.73 28.74 -3.59
CA MET A 47 1.75 27.68 -4.58
C MET A 47 1.92 26.30 -3.96
N ASN A 48 1.19 25.32 -4.49
CA ASN A 48 1.29 23.90 -4.12
C ASN A 48 1.13 23.62 -2.61
N GLN A 49 0.20 24.33 -1.96
CA GLN A 49 -0.05 24.18 -0.53
C GLN A 49 -0.55 22.76 -0.20
N THR A 50 -0.08 22.24 0.94
CA THR A 50 -0.55 20.99 1.53
C THR A 50 -1.31 21.30 2.81
N LEU A 51 -2.55 20.82 2.93
CA LEU A 51 -3.50 21.25 3.95
C LEU A 51 -4.21 20.07 4.60
N GLU A 52 -4.40 20.15 5.92
CA GLU A 52 -5.11 19.19 6.73
C GLU A 52 -6.63 19.44 6.75
N LYS A 53 -7.41 18.43 6.38
CA LYS A 53 -8.87 18.47 6.41
C LYS A 53 -9.37 18.70 7.84
N GLY A 54 -10.23 19.69 8.02
CA GLY A 54 -10.86 20.04 9.31
C GLY A 54 -10.01 20.92 10.22
N VAL A 55 -8.74 21.13 9.89
CA VAL A 55 -7.80 21.93 10.70
C VAL A 55 -7.35 23.17 9.92
N ASP A 56 -6.85 22.98 8.70
CA ASP A 56 -6.25 24.05 7.93
C ASP A 56 -7.26 24.88 7.13
N THR A 57 -6.82 26.08 6.76
CA THR A 57 -7.56 26.99 5.89
C THR A 57 -6.67 27.40 4.74
N LEU A 58 -7.09 27.10 3.51
CA LEU A 58 -6.40 27.56 2.32
C LEU A 58 -6.49 29.08 2.23
N LYS A 59 -5.34 29.75 2.08
CA LYS A 59 -5.26 31.20 1.90
C LYS A 59 -4.42 31.51 0.68
N ILE A 60 -4.98 32.30 -0.25
CA ILE A 60 -4.28 32.80 -1.42
C ILE A 60 -4.71 34.24 -1.67
N HIS A 61 -3.74 35.16 -1.78
CA HIS A 61 -3.90 36.58 -2.00
C HIS A 61 -3.25 36.97 -3.34
N PRO A 62 -3.89 36.65 -4.47
CA PRO A 62 -3.28 36.85 -5.77
C PRO A 62 -3.10 38.34 -6.09
N THR A 63 -1.99 38.67 -6.74
CA THR A 63 -1.83 39.99 -7.35
C THR A 63 -2.39 39.96 -8.77
N VAL A 64 -3.32 40.87 -9.04
CA VAL A 64 -3.98 41.02 -10.34
C VAL A 64 -3.64 42.41 -10.88
N LYS A 65 -3.05 42.45 -12.07
CA LYS A 65 -2.70 43.71 -12.74
C LYS A 65 -3.10 43.66 -14.20
N GLY A 66 -4.08 44.49 -14.56
CA GLY A 66 -4.44 44.74 -15.95
C GLY A 66 -3.55 45.79 -16.59
N ASP A 67 -3.33 45.66 -17.89
CA ASP A 67 -2.56 46.63 -18.66
C ASP A 67 -3.28 47.98 -18.81
N ILE A 68 -4.63 47.99 -18.74
CA ILE A 68 -5.45 49.20 -18.88
C ILE A 68 -5.92 49.71 -17.53
N TYR A 69 -6.59 48.84 -16.76
CA TYR A 69 -7.23 49.23 -15.50
C TYR A 69 -6.30 49.10 -14.29
N GLY A 70 -5.06 48.61 -14.49
CA GLY A 70 -4.11 48.40 -13.40
C GLY A 70 -4.67 47.40 -12.38
N ASP A 71 -4.52 47.75 -11.11
CA ASP A 71 -4.98 47.01 -9.94
C ASP A 71 -6.37 47.45 -9.46
N ASN A 72 -7.12 48.24 -10.24
CA ASN A 72 -8.46 48.66 -9.87
C ASN A 72 -9.47 47.49 -9.96
N GLU A 73 -9.72 46.87 -8.81
CA GLU A 73 -10.56 45.69 -8.61
C GLU A 73 -12.03 45.87 -9.07
N ASP A 74 -12.54 47.10 -9.09
CA ASP A 74 -13.93 47.36 -9.50
C ASP A 74 -14.24 46.91 -10.93
N ASN A 75 -13.20 46.78 -11.77
CA ASN A 75 -13.33 46.37 -13.18
C ASN A 75 -13.33 44.85 -13.39
N TYR A 76 -13.11 44.07 -12.34
CA TYR A 76 -12.94 42.62 -12.43
C TYR A 76 -13.97 41.86 -11.62
N GLU A 77 -14.32 40.67 -12.11
CA GLU A 77 -14.99 39.61 -11.34
C GLU A 77 -14.04 38.43 -11.17
N TYR A 78 -14.19 37.72 -10.06
CA TYR A 78 -13.26 36.69 -9.66
C TYR A 78 -14.02 35.38 -9.41
N LYS A 79 -13.37 34.27 -9.74
CA LYS A 79 -13.90 32.95 -9.44
C LYS A 79 -12.76 32.00 -9.07
N TRP A 80 -12.97 31.28 -7.98
CA TRP A 80 -12.11 30.19 -7.52
C TRP A 80 -12.86 28.88 -7.66
N PHE A 81 -12.26 27.90 -8.32
CA PHE A 81 -12.87 26.58 -8.47
C PHE A 81 -11.85 25.47 -8.59
N PHE A 82 -12.20 24.31 -8.04
CA PHE A 82 -11.51 23.05 -8.30
C PHE A 82 -12.11 22.38 -9.52
N CYS A 83 -11.28 21.67 -10.29
CA CYS A 83 -11.72 20.84 -11.41
C CYS A 83 -11.53 19.36 -11.06
N SER A 84 -12.57 18.53 -11.19
CA SER A 84 -12.50 17.10 -10.93
C SER A 84 -13.24 16.25 -11.97
N GLY A 85 -12.81 14.98 -12.09
CA GLY A 85 -13.43 13.96 -12.95
C GLY A 85 -13.16 14.13 -14.45
N LYS A 86 -13.55 13.12 -15.25
CA LYS A 86 -13.41 13.13 -16.72
C LYS A 86 -14.27 14.20 -17.41
N GLU A 87 -15.32 14.67 -16.74
CA GLU A 87 -16.26 15.66 -17.27
C GLU A 87 -15.91 17.11 -16.88
N HIS A 88 -14.74 17.35 -16.27
CA HIS A 88 -14.30 18.69 -15.85
C HIS A 88 -15.34 19.42 -14.99
N LYS A 89 -15.90 18.75 -13.97
CA LYS A 89 -16.86 19.38 -13.07
C LYS A 89 -16.16 20.45 -12.25
N HIS A 90 -16.70 21.66 -12.25
CA HIS A 90 -16.18 22.77 -11.46
C HIS A 90 -16.88 22.85 -10.11
N THR A 91 -16.11 22.71 -9.03
CA THR A 91 -16.58 22.99 -7.66
C THR A 91 -16.11 24.38 -7.28
N GLU A 92 -17.02 25.35 -7.29
CA GLU A 92 -16.73 26.74 -6.90
C GLU A 92 -16.51 26.84 -5.39
N VAL A 93 -15.46 27.57 -4.99
CA VAL A 93 -15.05 27.73 -3.57
C VAL A 93 -14.86 29.18 -3.14
N GLY A 94 -15.02 30.12 -4.06
CA GLY A 94 -14.99 31.56 -3.75
C GLY A 94 -15.19 32.44 -4.98
N THR A 95 -15.65 33.67 -4.75
CA THR A 95 -15.89 34.68 -5.81
C THR A 95 -15.20 36.01 -5.52
N THR A 96 -14.33 36.04 -4.51
CA THR A 96 -13.51 37.19 -4.13
C THR A 96 -12.11 37.04 -4.71
N LYS A 97 -11.38 38.16 -4.87
CA LYS A 97 -9.98 38.14 -5.33
C LYS A 97 -9.13 37.26 -4.41
N ASP A 98 -9.17 37.57 -3.12
CA ASP A 98 -8.48 36.82 -2.08
C ASP A 98 -9.34 35.62 -1.66
N LEU A 99 -8.73 34.46 -1.59
CA LEU A 99 -9.35 33.23 -1.14
C LEU A 99 -8.99 32.98 0.32
N THR A 100 -10.00 32.73 1.14
CA THR A 100 -9.86 32.11 2.46
C THR A 100 -10.91 31.02 2.54
N TRP A 101 -10.47 29.77 2.46
CA TRP A 101 -11.36 28.63 2.31
C TRP A 101 -11.02 27.53 3.33
N PRO A 102 -11.90 27.24 4.30
CA PRO A 102 -11.68 26.19 5.28
C PRO A 102 -11.80 24.81 4.63
N VAL A 103 -10.83 23.93 4.87
CA VAL A 103 -10.74 22.63 4.21
C VAL A 103 -11.62 21.60 4.94
N VAL A 104 -12.93 21.71 4.86
CA VAL A 104 -13.86 20.83 5.61
C VAL A 104 -14.55 19.77 4.74
N SER A 105 -14.88 20.12 3.50
CA SER A 105 -15.82 19.37 2.66
C SER A 105 -15.18 18.60 1.51
N PHE A 106 -13.85 18.63 1.40
CA PHE A 106 -13.12 17.86 0.38
C PHE A 106 -12.57 16.56 0.95
N LYS A 107 -12.54 15.53 0.10
CA LYS A 107 -11.82 14.28 0.38
C LYS A 107 -10.31 14.55 0.32
N PRO A 108 -9.47 13.87 1.10
CA PRO A 108 -8.03 13.87 0.89
C PRO A 108 -7.67 13.43 -0.53
N GLY A 109 -6.65 14.07 -1.09
CA GLY A 109 -6.21 13.88 -2.46
C GLY A 109 -5.47 15.08 -3.00
N ASN A 110 -4.99 14.95 -4.24
CA ASN A 110 -4.34 16.04 -4.97
C ASN A 110 -5.33 16.73 -5.89
N TYR A 111 -5.43 18.05 -5.79
CA TYR A 111 -6.36 18.87 -6.55
C TYR A 111 -5.62 19.97 -7.31
N THR A 112 -6.24 20.45 -8.39
CA THR A 112 -5.82 21.68 -9.06
C THR A 112 -6.87 22.76 -8.81
N LEU A 113 -6.44 23.83 -8.16
CA LEU A 113 -7.26 25.02 -7.90
C LEU A 113 -7.02 26.04 -9.01
N TYR A 114 -8.09 26.55 -9.59
CA TYR A 114 -8.07 27.58 -10.62
C TYR A 114 -8.59 28.91 -10.06
N PHE A 115 -7.87 29.97 -10.39
CA PHE A 115 -8.29 31.35 -10.20
C PHE A 115 -8.57 31.97 -11.56
N GLN A 116 -9.80 32.42 -11.75
CA GLN A 116 -10.27 33.07 -12.96
C GLN A 116 -10.57 34.54 -12.66
N VAL A 117 -10.06 35.42 -13.51
CA VAL A 117 -10.33 36.86 -13.51
C VAL A 117 -11.10 37.18 -14.78
N ILE A 118 -12.24 37.86 -14.64
CA ILE A 118 -13.12 38.25 -15.73
C ILE A 118 -13.17 39.77 -15.80
N ASP A 119 -12.90 40.35 -16.96
CA ASP A 119 -13.06 41.79 -17.19
C ASP A 119 -14.55 42.11 -17.41
N LYS A 120 -15.15 42.92 -16.53
CA LYS A 120 -16.58 43.28 -16.58
C LYS A 120 -16.98 44.00 -17.86
N SER A 121 -16.06 44.72 -18.49
CA SER A 121 -16.33 45.53 -19.68
C SER A 121 -16.34 44.71 -20.97
N THR A 122 -15.54 43.65 -21.04
CA THR A 122 -15.33 42.85 -22.26
C THR A 122 -15.83 41.40 -22.14
N GLY A 123 -15.94 40.88 -20.93
CA GLY A 123 -16.22 39.47 -20.65
C GLY A 123 -15.03 38.54 -20.92
N LEU A 124 -13.83 39.07 -21.17
CA LEU A 124 -12.62 38.26 -21.37
C LEU A 124 -12.15 37.65 -20.04
N GLU A 125 -11.58 36.45 -20.12
CA GLU A 125 -11.21 35.65 -18.97
C GLU A 125 -9.71 35.29 -18.97
N TRP A 126 -9.08 35.39 -17.81
CA TRP A 126 -7.71 34.95 -17.57
C TRP A 126 -7.69 33.97 -16.43
N ILE A 127 -6.99 32.85 -16.61
CA ILE A 127 -6.95 31.75 -15.65
C ILE A 127 -5.51 31.48 -15.23
N LYS A 128 -5.29 31.33 -13.93
CA LYS A 128 -4.08 30.76 -13.35
C LYS A 128 -4.45 29.61 -12.43
N ASN A 129 -3.53 28.67 -12.22
CA ASN A 129 -3.77 27.53 -11.35
C ASN A 129 -2.60 27.25 -10.40
N THR A 130 -2.89 26.50 -9.35
CA THR A 130 -1.93 25.97 -8.39
C THR A 130 -2.37 24.57 -7.94
N GLY A 131 -1.42 23.73 -7.52
CA GLY A 131 -1.73 22.49 -6.83
C GLY A 131 -2.24 22.76 -5.40
N VAL A 132 -3.14 21.91 -4.92
CA VAL A 132 -3.52 21.83 -3.50
C VAL A 132 -3.58 20.36 -3.13
N THR A 133 -2.78 19.94 -2.15
CA THR A 133 -2.84 18.59 -1.59
C THR A 133 -3.64 18.64 -0.29
N ILE A 134 -4.77 17.95 -0.23
CA ILE A 134 -5.56 17.82 0.99
C ILE A 134 -5.21 16.47 1.60
N PHE A 135 -4.84 16.43 2.87
CA PHE A 135 -4.70 15.19 3.63
C PHE A 135 -5.66 15.18 4.83
N SER A 136 -5.94 14.01 5.38
CA SER A 136 -6.56 13.87 6.69
C SER A 136 -5.60 13.05 7.54
N GLU A 137 -5.60 13.26 8.86
CA GLU A 137 -4.65 12.58 9.74
C GLU A 137 -4.65 11.06 9.55
N LEU A 138 -5.78 10.46 9.18
CA LEU A 138 -5.90 8.99 9.13
C LEU A 138 -5.69 8.39 7.74
N THR A 139 -5.28 9.15 6.72
CA THR A 139 -5.07 8.61 5.36
C THR A 139 -3.84 7.71 5.26
N GLN A 140 -2.73 8.05 5.93
CA GLN A 140 -1.44 7.42 5.68
C GLN A 140 -0.65 7.23 6.98
N GLY A 141 -0.17 6.01 7.20
CA GLY A 141 0.59 5.69 8.42
C GLY A 141 0.58 4.20 8.76
N TRP A 142 0.99 3.88 9.99
CA TRP A 142 0.93 2.53 10.53
C TRP A 142 -0.22 2.41 11.51
N VAL A 143 -1.20 1.60 11.18
CA VAL A 143 -2.28 1.23 12.09
C VAL A 143 -1.72 0.23 13.10
N LEU A 144 -1.84 0.57 14.38
CA LEU A 144 -1.49 -0.28 15.50
C LEU A 144 -2.75 -1.01 15.93
N LEU A 145 -2.74 -2.33 15.88
CA LEU A 145 -3.80 -3.15 16.46
C LEU A 145 -3.33 -3.67 17.81
N GLY A 146 -4.18 -3.56 18.82
CA GLY A 146 -3.89 -4.06 20.15
C GLY A 146 -5.11 -4.30 21.00
N GLU A 147 -4.84 -4.57 22.27
CA GLU A 147 -5.84 -4.83 23.29
C GLU A 147 -5.66 -3.88 24.47
N THR A 148 -6.75 -3.34 24.98
CA THR A 148 -6.80 -2.66 26.28
C THR A 148 -6.75 -3.69 27.41
N ASP A 149 -6.59 -3.23 28.66
CA ASP A 149 -6.45 -4.13 29.81
C ASP A 149 -7.68 -5.03 30.08
N ASN A 150 -8.85 -4.65 29.58
CA ASN A 150 -10.07 -5.45 29.64
C ASN A 150 -10.20 -6.46 28.47
N GLY A 151 -9.19 -6.53 27.60
CA GLY A 151 -9.13 -7.39 26.42
C GLY A 151 -9.96 -6.91 25.23
N GLU A 152 -10.47 -5.68 25.25
CA GLU A 152 -11.16 -5.11 24.10
C GLU A 152 -10.17 -4.66 23.03
N VAL A 153 -10.55 -4.90 21.77
CA VAL A 153 -9.80 -4.48 20.60
C VAL A 153 -9.77 -2.96 20.55
N ARG A 154 -8.58 -2.42 20.28
CA ARG A 154 -8.34 -1.01 20.01
C ARG A 154 -7.43 -0.87 18.79
N MET A 155 -7.69 0.17 18.00
CA MET A 155 -6.78 0.62 16.96
C MET A 155 -6.29 2.04 17.26
N ASP A 156 -4.98 2.23 17.15
CA ASP A 156 -4.29 3.52 17.13
C ASP A 156 -3.58 3.66 15.78
N MET A 157 -3.03 4.83 15.47
CA MET A 157 -2.30 5.04 14.22
C MET A 157 -1.10 5.95 14.42
N LEU A 158 0.06 5.50 13.94
CA LEU A 158 1.21 6.37 13.67
C LEU A 158 1.00 7.03 12.31
N VAL A 159 0.46 8.24 12.32
CA VAL A 159 0.18 9.06 11.14
C VAL A 159 1.48 9.61 10.58
N GLN A 160 1.74 9.37 9.30
CA GLN A 160 2.84 10.04 8.60
C GLN A 160 2.32 11.33 7.96
N LYS A 161 2.80 12.47 8.47
CA LYS A 161 2.48 13.79 7.92
C LYS A 161 3.28 14.06 6.63
N PRO A 162 2.88 15.04 5.80
CA PRO A 162 3.55 15.36 4.53
C PRO A 162 5.03 15.77 4.65
N ASP A 163 5.44 16.28 5.82
CA ASP A 163 6.84 16.60 6.13
C ASP A 163 7.66 15.38 6.60
N ASN A 164 7.06 14.18 6.55
CA ASN A 164 7.54 12.89 7.05
C ASN A 164 7.63 12.76 8.57
N SER A 165 7.16 13.75 9.34
CA SER A 165 7.00 13.55 10.78
C SER A 165 5.94 12.49 11.07
N ILE A 166 6.11 11.76 12.18
CA ILE A 166 5.22 10.68 12.58
C ILE A 166 4.56 11.05 13.91
N VAL A 167 3.23 11.06 13.92
CA VAL A 167 2.42 11.43 15.09
C VAL A 167 1.52 10.26 15.47
N LEU A 168 1.48 9.93 16.77
CA LEU A 168 0.55 8.92 17.29
C LEU A 168 -0.84 9.55 17.50
N VAL A 169 -1.86 8.95 16.88
CA VAL A 169 -3.28 9.23 17.10
C VAL A 169 -3.92 8.01 17.72
N GLU A 170 -4.55 8.20 18.88
CA GLU A 170 -5.13 7.13 19.69
C GLU A 170 -6.64 6.97 19.42
N ASN A 171 -7.16 5.74 19.58
CA ASN A 171 -8.58 5.39 19.53
C ASN A 171 -9.26 5.76 18.21
N ILE A 172 -8.68 5.33 17.08
CA ILE A 172 -9.19 5.60 15.73
C ILE A 172 -10.34 4.69 15.31
N PHE A 173 -10.70 3.71 16.15
CA PHE A 173 -11.74 2.72 15.90
C PHE A 173 -12.75 2.71 17.05
N ASP A 174 -14.03 2.86 16.73
CA ASP A 174 -15.10 2.77 17.70
C ASP A 174 -15.53 1.31 17.89
N ASN A 175 -15.12 0.73 19.01
CA ASN A 175 -15.49 -0.62 19.43
C ASN A 175 -16.60 -0.63 20.51
N SER A 176 -17.26 0.50 20.75
CA SER A 176 -18.20 0.66 21.87
C SER A 176 -19.49 -0.15 21.73
N GLU A 177 -19.92 -0.44 20.50
CA GLU A 177 -21.10 -1.26 20.24
C GLU A 177 -20.76 -2.74 20.01
N LEU A 178 -19.62 -3.01 19.36
CA LEU A 178 -19.23 -4.37 18.98
C LEU A 178 -18.56 -5.16 20.11
N HIS A 179 -17.88 -4.46 21.03
CA HIS A 179 -17.13 -5.05 22.14
C HIS A 179 -16.18 -6.20 21.74
N LEU A 180 -15.56 -6.08 20.55
CA LEU A 180 -14.68 -7.12 20.00
C LEU A 180 -13.49 -7.39 20.93
N LYS A 181 -13.12 -8.65 21.07
CA LYS A 181 -11.97 -9.10 21.88
C LYS A 181 -11.02 -10.04 21.15
N GLY A 182 -9.81 -10.18 21.68
CA GLY A 182 -8.82 -11.13 21.16
C GLY A 182 -8.19 -10.61 19.87
N ALA A 183 -7.51 -9.48 19.91
CA ALA A 183 -6.91 -8.90 18.71
C ALA A 183 -5.90 -9.89 18.09
N ARG A 184 -6.05 -10.21 16.79
CA ARG A 184 -5.17 -11.19 16.11
C ARG A 184 -4.26 -10.57 15.07
N ASN A 185 -4.79 -9.82 14.11
CA ASN A 185 -4.00 -9.31 12.96
C ASN A 185 -4.77 -8.20 12.21
N LEU A 186 -4.04 -7.34 11.50
CA LEU A 186 -4.57 -6.46 10.46
C LEU A 186 -4.00 -6.87 9.10
N ILE A 187 -4.85 -6.86 8.09
CA ILE A 187 -4.40 -7.02 6.69
C ILE A 187 -4.95 -5.86 5.89
N TYR A 188 -4.05 -5.00 5.41
CA TYR A 188 -4.36 -4.09 4.33
C TYR A 188 -3.81 -4.67 3.02
N THR A 189 -4.67 -4.82 2.02
CA THR A 189 -4.28 -5.43 0.74
C THR A 189 -3.43 -4.48 -0.13
N GLY A 190 -3.27 -3.24 0.32
CA GLY A 190 -2.48 -2.19 -0.30
C GLY A 190 -3.29 -1.32 -1.25
N ASN A 191 -2.67 -0.21 -1.68
CA ASN A 191 -3.26 0.77 -2.58
C ASN A 191 -2.60 0.73 -3.97
N ARG A 192 -3.39 1.04 -5.00
CA ARG A 192 -2.92 1.43 -6.33
C ARG A 192 -3.93 2.33 -7.01
N THR A 193 -3.45 3.41 -7.61
CA THR A 193 -4.22 4.32 -8.46
C THR A 193 -5.02 3.57 -9.54
N GLY A 194 -6.32 3.81 -9.60
CA GLY A 194 -7.29 3.19 -10.53
C GLY A 194 -7.69 1.76 -10.17
N LYS A 195 -7.40 1.32 -8.94
CA LYS A 195 -7.75 0.00 -8.39
C LYS A 195 -8.18 0.08 -6.92
N GLU A 196 -8.72 1.22 -6.51
CA GLU A 196 -9.16 1.52 -5.14
C GLU A 196 -10.27 0.55 -4.70
N ASN A 197 -11.17 0.18 -5.61
CA ASN A 197 -12.22 -0.82 -5.38
C ASN A 197 -11.72 -2.25 -5.04
N SER A 198 -10.44 -2.53 -5.29
CA SER A 198 -9.80 -3.81 -4.95
C SER A 198 -9.08 -3.75 -3.59
N ALA A 199 -9.00 -2.60 -2.95
CA ALA A 199 -8.33 -2.44 -1.66
C ALA A 199 -9.29 -2.77 -0.51
N HIS A 200 -8.82 -3.54 0.47
CA HIS A 200 -9.56 -3.83 1.70
C HIS A 200 -8.64 -3.78 2.91
N LEU A 201 -9.22 -3.37 4.04
CA LEU A 201 -8.64 -3.53 5.37
C LEU A 201 -9.47 -4.56 6.15
N TRP A 202 -8.83 -5.61 6.61
CA TRP A 202 -9.44 -6.67 7.41
C TRP A 202 -8.94 -6.61 8.84
N LEU A 203 -9.88 -6.47 9.78
CA LEU A 203 -9.67 -6.59 11.22
C LEU A 203 -9.99 -8.03 11.65
N MET A 204 -9.00 -8.72 12.20
CA MET A 204 -9.16 -10.09 12.69
C MET A 204 -9.08 -10.12 14.22
N THR A 205 -10.10 -10.70 14.85
CA THR A 205 -10.21 -10.84 16.31
C THR A 205 -10.45 -12.30 16.69
N ASP A 206 -10.56 -12.70 17.95
CA ASP A 206 -10.90 -14.09 18.30
C ASP A 206 -12.35 -14.40 17.94
N GLU A 207 -13.21 -13.38 17.94
CA GLU A 207 -14.65 -13.52 17.76
C GLU A 207 -15.05 -13.46 16.29
N LYS A 208 -14.57 -12.44 15.55
CA LYS A 208 -15.00 -12.14 14.19
C LYS A 208 -13.84 -11.63 13.33
N ASP A 209 -13.98 -11.81 12.02
CA ASP A 209 -13.10 -11.18 11.04
C ASP A 209 -13.96 -10.24 10.20
N MET A 210 -13.62 -8.95 10.19
CA MET A 210 -14.49 -7.89 9.68
C MET A 210 -13.75 -7.06 8.66
N LYS A 211 -14.45 -6.65 7.59
CA LYS A 211 -13.98 -5.60 6.71
C LYS A 211 -14.21 -4.27 7.43
N VAL A 212 -13.20 -3.43 7.43
CA VAL A 212 -13.25 -2.07 7.96
C VAL A 212 -12.89 -1.12 6.82
N THR A 213 -13.50 0.07 6.78
CA THR A 213 -13.10 1.10 5.84
C THR A 213 -11.63 1.46 6.04
N TRP A 214 -10.96 1.89 4.97
CA TRP A 214 -9.53 2.16 4.96
C TRP A 214 -9.20 3.58 4.46
N GLY A 215 -10.22 4.43 4.32
CA GLY A 215 -10.10 5.85 3.98
C GLY A 215 -9.70 6.67 5.21
N ASN A 216 -10.48 7.69 5.55
CA ASN A 216 -10.21 8.58 6.70
C ASN A 216 -10.85 8.15 8.01
N ASN A 217 -11.63 7.08 7.96
CA ASN A 217 -12.32 6.50 9.09
C ASN A 217 -12.12 4.99 9.05
N PHE A 218 -12.50 4.33 10.14
CA PHE A 218 -12.40 2.89 10.33
C PHE A 218 -13.76 2.34 10.75
N ILE A 219 -14.72 2.40 9.84
CA ILE A 219 -16.11 1.97 10.06
C ILE A 219 -16.23 0.48 9.71
N PRO A 220 -16.84 -0.34 10.58
CA PRO A 220 -17.21 -1.72 10.25
C PRO A 220 -18.13 -1.77 9.02
N VAL A 221 -17.75 -2.53 8.00
CA VAL A 221 -18.54 -2.70 6.77
C VAL A 221 -19.36 -3.99 6.80
N GLY A 222 -18.78 -5.08 7.31
CA GLY A 222 -19.43 -6.40 7.36
C GLY A 222 -18.47 -7.51 7.71
N GLU A 223 -18.99 -8.69 8.04
CA GLU A 223 -18.14 -9.84 8.37
C GLU A 223 -17.57 -10.51 7.11
N PHE A 224 -16.38 -11.09 7.23
CA PHE A 224 -15.67 -11.73 6.11
C PHE A 224 -16.53 -12.78 5.38
N HIS A 225 -17.29 -13.59 6.12
CA HIS A 225 -18.10 -14.65 5.54
C HIS A 225 -19.35 -14.14 4.80
N GLU A 226 -19.77 -12.89 5.05
CA GLU A 226 -20.89 -12.23 4.36
C GLU A 226 -20.42 -11.52 3.09
N MET A 227 -19.20 -10.99 3.12
CA MET A 227 -18.61 -10.22 2.03
C MET A 227 -18.02 -11.08 0.91
N MET A 228 -17.72 -12.35 1.21
CA MET A 228 -17.01 -13.23 0.29
C MET A 228 -17.91 -14.41 -0.09
N THR A 229 -18.22 -14.53 -1.38
CA THR A 229 -18.81 -15.77 -1.90
C THR A 229 -17.75 -16.86 -1.92
N LEU A 230 -17.68 -17.59 -0.82
CA LEU A 230 -16.99 -18.87 -0.75
C LEU A 230 -18.02 -19.92 -1.16
N GLU A 231 -17.72 -20.74 -2.16
CA GLU A 231 -18.49 -21.97 -2.38
C GLU A 231 -18.22 -22.91 -1.19
N GLU A 232 -18.89 -22.61 -0.07
CA GLU A 232 -19.02 -23.46 1.09
C GLU A 232 -19.63 -24.78 0.61
N MET A 233 -18.93 -25.90 0.76
CA MET A 233 -19.69 -27.13 1.05
C MET A 233 -18.93 -28.34 1.58
N GLU A 234 -17.59 -28.43 1.50
CA GLU A 234 -16.94 -29.73 1.81
C GLU A 234 -15.75 -29.72 2.77
N VAL A 235 -15.23 -28.57 3.23
CA VAL A 235 -14.00 -28.56 4.06
C VAL A 235 -14.26 -28.75 5.55
N SER A 236 -14.87 -27.77 6.23
CA SER A 236 -15.04 -27.80 7.71
C SER A 236 -16.48 -27.62 8.19
N ARG A 237 -17.36 -27.02 7.39
CA ARG A 237 -18.71 -26.56 7.81
C ARG A 237 -18.68 -25.53 8.95
N GLU A 238 -17.52 -24.94 9.21
CA GLU A 238 -17.32 -23.83 10.15
C GLU A 238 -17.21 -22.52 9.38
N ILE A 239 -17.56 -21.42 10.03
CA ILE A 239 -17.42 -20.08 9.47
C ILE A 239 -15.92 -19.84 9.18
N PRO A 240 -15.54 -19.56 7.94
CA PRO A 240 -14.14 -19.39 7.58
C PRO A 240 -13.56 -18.14 8.25
N ARG A 241 -12.41 -18.31 8.91
CA ARG A 241 -11.66 -17.24 9.58
C ARG A 241 -10.37 -16.97 8.83
N ILE A 242 -10.04 -15.71 8.56
CA ILE A 242 -8.82 -15.32 7.87
C ILE A 242 -7.63 -15.61 8.80
N ARG A 243 -6.59 -16.20 8.21
CA ARG A 243 -5.26 -16.35 8.83
C ARG A 243 -4.18 -15.62 8.04
N ASP A 244 -4.30 -15.62 6.71
CA ASP A 244 -3.44 -14.82 5.84
C ASP A 244 -4.16 -14.44 4.56
N MET A 245 -3.79 -13.31 3.96
CA MET A 245 -4.13 -12.96 2.60
C MET A 245 -2.86 -12.59 1.85
N PHE A 246 -2.71 -13.14 0.66
CA PHE A 246 -1.47 -13.02 -0.11
C PHE A 246 -1.73 -12.56 -1.56
N PRO A 247 -0.80 -11.78 -2.15
CA PRO A 247 0.40 -11.26 -1.53
C PRO A 247 0.09 -10.14 -0.51
N ARG A 248 0.75 -10.19 0.66
CA ARG A 248 0.78 -9.05 1.60
C ARG A 248 1.36 -7.83 0.89
N GLN A 249 0.85 -6.65 1.20
CA GLN A 249 1.35 -5.40 0.64
C GLN A 249 2.83 -5.15 0.98
N SER A 250 3.48 -4.32 0.19
CA SER A 250 4.80 -3.76 0.50
C SER A 250 5.06 -2.60 -0.45
N ASN A 251 5.96 -1.69 -0.08
CA ASN A 251 6.38 -0.61 -0.97
C ASN A 251 6.94 -1.18 -2.30
N VAL A 252 6.20 -0.96 -3.39
CA VAL A 252 6.59 -1.32 -4.75
C VAL A 252 7.22 -0.09 -5.42
N MET A 253 8.39 -0.28 -6.06
CA MET A 253 9.11 0.80 -6.78
C MET A 253 9.47 2.04 -5.91
N TYR A 254 9.61 1.88 -4.59
CA TYR A 254 9.94 2.96 -3.66
C TYR A 254 8.85 4.04 -3.54
N ASN A 255 7.59 3.72 -3.82
CA ASN A 255 6.45 4.59 -3.59
C ASN A 255 5.51 4.03 -2.51
N ALA A 256 5.41 4.74 -1.38
CA ALA A 256 4.56 4.39 -0.23
C ALA A 256 3.05 4.46 -0.52
N ALA A 257 2.64 5.09 -1.62
CA ALA A 257 1.26 5.09 -2.12
C ALA A 257 0.94 3.88 -3.01
N LEU A 258 1.94 3.14 -3.49
CA LEU A 258 1.78 1.99 -4.39
C LEU A 258 2.18 0.71 -3.67
N THR A 259 1.31 0.24 -2.77
CA THR A 259 1.61 -0.93 -1.92
C THR A 259 0.89 -2.21 -2.33
N MET A 260 -0.14 -2.12 -3.19
CA MET A 260 -0.84 -3.30 -3.70
C MET A 260 0.07 -4.09 -4.66
N ARG A 261 0.54 -5.23 -4.18
CA ARG A 261 1.47 -6.10 -4.90
C ARG A 261 0.85 -6.91 -6.02
N SER A 262 -0.46 -7.14 -5.99
CA SER A 262 -1.18 -7.67 -7.16
C SER A 262 -2.61 -7.19 -7.15
N TYR A 263 -3.07 -6.62 -8.28
CA TYR A 263 -4.47 -6.21 -8.46
C TYR A 263 -5.24 -7.16 -9.38
N GLN A 264 -4.64 -8.30 -9.75
CA GLN A 264 -5.27 -9.32 -10.58
C GLN A 264 -5.37 -10.65 -9.85
N SER A 265 -4.79 -10.77 -8.66
CA SER A 265 -4.54 -12.05 -8.03
C SER A 265 -4.49 -11.87 -6.52
N ARG A 266 -5.39 -12.56 -5.82
CA ARG A 266 -5.35 -12.71 -4.37
C ARG A 266 -5.61 -14.14 -3.93
N GLY A 267 -5.00 -14.55 -2.83
CA GLY A 267 -5.37 -15.77 -2.16
C GLY A 267 -5.58 -15.54 -0.67
N ILE A 268 -6.32 -16.46 -0.07
CA ILE A 268 -6.71 -16.43 1.34
C ILE A 268 -6.36 -17.78 1.93
N ILE A 269 -5.72 -17.76 3.10
CA ILE A 269 -5.55 -18.92 3.96
C ILE A 269 -6.48 -18.72 5.15
N THR A 270 -7.27 -19.76 5.40
CA THR A 270 -8.14 -19.88 6.57
C THR A 270 -7.63 -21.00 7.47
N ASP A 271 -8.30 -21.25 8.59
CA ASP A 271 -7.98 -22.36 9.49
C ASP A 271 -7.99 -23.74 8.83
N SER A 272 -8.77 -23.92 7.77
CA SER A 272 -8.99 -25.25 7.16
C SER A 272 -8.79 -25.27 5.65
N ALA A 273 -8.62 -24.13 5.00
CA ALA A 273 -8.67 -24.03 3.56
C ALA A 273 -7.73 -22.98 2.98
N ILE A 274 -7.25 -23.27 1.77
CA ILE A 274 -6.53 -22.32 0.92
C ILE A 274 -7.36 -22.01 -0.31
N TYR A 275 -7.61 -20.73 -0.56
CA TYR A 275 -8.34 -20.23 -1.72
C TYR A 275 -7.49 -19.28 -2.55
N MET A 276 -7.80 -19.18 -3.84
CA MET A 276 -7.20 -18.24 -4.77
C MET A 276 -8.24 -17.73 -5.75
N THR A 277 -8.14 -16.47 -6.14
CA THR A 277 -9.06 -15.86 -7.12
C THR A 277 -8.39 -14.86 -8.05
N THR A 278 -9.00 -14.63 -9.20
CA THR A 278 -8.64 -13.49 -10.04
C THR A 278 -9.53 -12.31 -9.68
N ILE A 279 -8.90 -11.18 -9.36
CA ILE A 279 -9.61 -9.92 -9.08
C ILE A 279 -10.08 -9.34 -10.42
N SER A 280 -11.36 -8.99 -10.50
CA SER A 280 -11.92 -8.37 -11.69
C SER A 280 -11.30 -7.01 -11.95
N ILE A 281 -10.83 -6.78 -13.19
CA ILE A 281 -10.14 -5.55 -13.58
C ILE A 281 -11.12 -4.36 -13.62
N SER A 282 -12.40 -4.59 -13.89
CA SER A 282 -13.42 -3.54 -14.09
C SER A 282 -14.00 -3.02 -12.78
N ASP A 283 -14.35 -3.90 -11.86
CA ASP A 283 -15.14 -3.58 -10.65
C ASP A 283 -14.48 -4.09 -9.36
N GLY A 284 -13.29 -4.71 -9.42
CA GLY A 284 -12.58 -5.17 -8.23
C GLY A 284 -13.21 -6.39 -7.56
N SER A 285 -14.25 -7.00 -8.14
CA SER A 285 -14.95 -8.14 -7.54
C SER A 285 -14.01 -9.33 -7.35
N GLU A 286 -14.15 -10.04 -6.24
CA GLU A 286 -13.36 -11.23 -5.91
C GLU A 286 -14.26 -12.42 -5.58
N VAL A 287 -14.06 -13.55 -6.25
CA VAL A 287 -14.87 -14.77 -6.03
C VAL A 287 -13.97 -15.95 -5.73
N TYR A 288 -14.08 -16.51 -4.53
CA TYR A 288 -13.18 -17.55 -4.04
C TYR A 288 -13.88 -18.90 -4.11
N VAL A 289 -13.61 -19.64 -5.18
CA VAL A 289 -14.19 -20.97 -5.40
C VAL A 289 -13.17 -22.07 -5.16
N ASN A 290 -13.64 -23.25 -4.74
CA ASN A 290 -12.89 -24.50 -4.68
C ASN A 290 -11.55 -24.46 -3.90
N PRO A 291 -11.53 -24.93 -2.64
CA PRO A 291 -10.30 -24.98 -1.86
C PRO A 291 -9.26 -25.91 -2.48
N MET A 292 -7.98 -25.53 -2.40
CA MET A 292 -6.89 -26.21 -3.11
C MET A 292 -5.95 -27.02 -2.25
N ASN A 293 -6.09 -26.96 -0.93
CA ASN A 293 -5.29 -27.69 0.05
C ASN A 293 -5.61 -29.19 0.08
N ARG A 294 -5.51 -29.84 -1.07
CA ARG A 294 -5.75 -31.26 -1.33
C ARG A 294 -4.87 -31.73 -2.47
N TYR A 295 -4.63 -33.04 -2.59
CA TYR A 295 -3.71 -33.59 -3.60
C TYR A 295 -4.38 -34.10 -4.88
N SER A 296 -5.71 -33.98 -4.97
CA SER A 296 -6.49 -34.32 -6.16
C SER A 296 -7.72 -33.43 -6.22
N ALA A 297 -8.10 -32.99 -7.42
CA ALA A 297 -9.28 -32.17 -7.66
C ALA A 297 -10.59 -32.83 -7.18
N TYR A 298 -10.60 -34.15 -7.05
CA TYR A 298 -11.75 -34.95 -6.63
C TYR A 298 -11.69 -35.36 -5.15
N SER A 299 -10.58 -35.08 -4.46
CA SER A 299 -10.44 -35.40 -3.04
C SER A 299 -11.32 -34.46 -2.21
N LYS A 300 -11.94 -35.02 -1.18
CA LYS A 300 -12.61 -34.28 -0.10
C LYS A 300 -11.77 -34.23 1.18
N GLU A 301 -10.58 -34.82 1.15
CA GLU A 301 -9.60 -34.72 2.23
C GLU A 301 -8.75 -33.47 1.98
N PHE A 302 -8.87 -32.53 2.89
CA PHE A 302 -8.17 -31.25 2.89
C PHE A 302 -7.14 -31.26 4.02
N PHE A 303 -5.89 -30.94 3.70
CA PHE A 303 -4.85 -30.84 4.71
C PHE A 303 -4.92 -29.51 5.46
N LYS A 304 -4.51 -29.49 6.73
CA LYS A 304 -4.40 -28.26 7.51
C LYS A 304 -3.28 -27.36 6.95
N PRO A 305 -3.58 -26.14 6.50
CA PRO A 305 -2.56 -25.23 5.99
C PRO A 305 -1.81 -24.52 7.14
N TYR A 306 -0.52 -24.29 6.97
CA TYR A 306 0.19 -23.29 7.76
C TYR A 306 -0.36 -21.88 7.46
N PRO A 307 -0.54 -21.00 8.46
CA PRO A 307 -1.21 -19.69 8.31
C PRO A 307 -0.35 -18.63 7.60
N MET A 308 0.29 -18.99 6.50
CA MET A 308 1.06 -18.07 5.64
C MET A 308 1.33 -18.69 4.27
N ALA A 309 1.20 -17.88 3.21
CA ALA A 309 1.71 -18.25 1.89
C ALA A 309 3.13 -17.70 1.66
N PHE A 310 4.00 -18.54 1.13
CA PHE A 310 5.34 -18.12 0.71
C PHE A 310 5.29 -17.61 -0.73
N VAL A 311 5.38 -16.29 -0.90
CA VAL A 311 5.30 -15.61 -2.19
C VAL A 311 6.56 -14.78 -2.42
N GLN A 312 7.05 -14.76 -3.67
CA GLN A 312 8.12 -13.84 -4.03
C GLN A 312 7.67 -12.39 -3.79
N LEU A 313 8.40 -11.64 -2.96
CA LEU A 313 8.17 -10.22 -2.73
C LEU A 313 8.50 -9.41 -3.96
N GLY A 314 7.43 -9.10 -4.69
CA GLY A 314 7.48 -8.41 -5.96
C GLY A 314 6.82 -9.18 -7.09
N THR A 315 5.68 -9.75 -6.77
CA THR A 315 4.71 -10.02 -7.82
C THR A 315 4.42 -8.67 -8.46
N ARG A 316 4.61 -8.57 -9.78
CA ARG A 316 4.16 -7.39 -10.49
C ARG A 316 2.66 -7.22 -10.21
N PRO A 317 2.16 -5.97 -10.28
CA PRO A 317 0.75 -5.68 -10.28
C PRO A 317 -0.06 -6.50 -11.32
N THR A 318 0.62 -6.97 -12.37
CA THR A 318 0.10 -7.74 -13.52
C THR A 318 0.60 -9.19 -13.59
N GLY A 319 1.19 -9.75 -12.52
CA GLY A 319 1.98 -11.00 -12.58
C GLY A 319 1.36 -12.20 -11.85
N ASN A 320 1.44 -13.38 -12.48
CA ASN A 320 0.96 -14.66 -11.93
C ASN A 320 1.65 -15.01 -10.60
N LEU A 321 0.87 -15.24 -9.54
CA LEU A 321 1.37 -15.74 -8.25
C LEU A 321 1.77 -17.22 -8.38
N LEU A 322 2.87 -17.64 -7.76
CA LEU A 322 3.22 -19.06 -7.64
C LEU A 322 3.69 -19.34 -6.21
N PRO A 323 2.76 -19.27 -5.23
CA PRO A 323 3.11 -19.47 -3.84
C PRO A 323 3.55 -20.89 -3.57
N LEU A 324 4.31 -21.04 -2.48
CA LEU A 324 4.37 -22.29 -1.75
C LEU A 324 3.48 -22.20 -0.53
N PHE A 325 2.93 -23.34 -0.15
CA PHE A 325 2.20 -23.55 1.09
C PHE A 325 2.90 -24.65 1.88
N TYR A 326 2.52 -24.78 3.14
CA TYR A 326 3.00 -25.84 4.00
C TYR A 326 1.80 -26.64 4.52
N ASP A 327 1.82 -27.95 4.24
CA ASP A 327 0.89 -28.92 4.76
C ASP A 327 1.33 -29.33 6.17
N MET A 328 0.53 -28.98 7.18
CA MET A 328 0.82 -29.24 8.59
C MET A 328 0.50 -30.69 8.99
N ASP A 329 -0.33 -31.41 8.24
CA ASP A 329 -0.68 -32.80 8.57
C ASP A 329 0.41 -33.76 8.09
N GLU A 330 0.95 -33.50 6.90
CA GLU A 330 2.00 -34.31 6.27
C GLU A 330 3.41 -33.71 6.45
N GLU A 331 3.53 -32.56 7.12
CA GLU A 331 4.77 -31.83 7.39
C GLU A 331 5.61 -31.64 6.11
N CYS A 332 5.05 -30.98 5.10
CA CYS A 332 5.75 -30.78 3.83
C CYS A 332 5.37 -29.50 3.07
N PHE A 333 6.32 -28.99 2.30
CA PHE A 333 6.06 -27.87 1.38
C PHE A 333 5.36 -28.37 0.11
N VAL A 334 4.33 -27.64 -0.29
CA VAL A 334 3.51 -27.93 -1.47
C VAL A 334 3.36 -26.69 -2.34
N ARG A 335 2.97 -26.88 -3.59
CA ARG A 335 2.62 -25.80 -4.52
C ARG A 335 1.28 -26.07 -5.20
N PRO A 336 0.61 -25.04 -5.76
CA PRO A 336 -0.49 -25.26 -6.68
C PRO A 336 -0.13 -26.23 -7.82
N GLY A 337 -1.04 -27.13 -8.16
CA GLY A 337 -0.87 -28.11 -9.25
C GLY A 337 -0.87 -27.48 -10.65
N SER A 338 -1.48 -26.30 -10.79
CA SER A 338 -1.50 -25.51 -12.02
C SER A 338 -1.08 -24.06 -11.75
N LEU A 339 -0.87 -23.29 -12.83
CA LEU A 339 -0.61 -21.86 -12.75
C LEU A 339 -1.77 -21.10 -12.11
N TYR A 340 -1.45 -20.01 -11.44
CA TYR A 340 -2.44 -19.10 -10.88
C TYR A 340 -3.31 -18.41 -11.93
N GLY A 341 -4.59 -18.21 -11.63
CA GLY A 341 -5.60 -17.72 -12.59
C GLY A 341 -6.05 -18.78 -13.60
N SER A 342 -5.67 -20.03 -13.38
CA SER A 342 -6.22 -21.21 -14.06
C SER A 342 -7.00 -22.08 -13.06
N ASN A 343 -7.64 -23.16 -13.51
CA ASN A 343 -8.42 -24.11 -12.71
C ASN A 343 -7.58 -24.92 -11.70
N ALA A 344 -6.65 -24.29 -10.95
CA ALA A 344 -5.86 -24.94 -9.92
C ALA A 344 -6.78 -25.33 -8.75
N THR A 345 -7.24 -26.58 -8.75
CA THR A 345 -8.18 -27.12 -7.75
C THR A 345 -7.50 -28.00 -6.70
N SER A 346 -6.17 -28.15 -6.77
CA SER A 346 -5.38 -29.00 -5.88
C SER A 346 -3.91 -28.57 -5.84
N CYS A 347 -3.20 -28.98 -4.79
CA CYS A 347 -1.77 -28.85 -4.61
C CYS A 347 -1.02 -30.11 -5.07
N VAL A 348 0.30 -29.97 -5.24
CA VAL A 348 1.24 -31.07 -5.49
C VAL A 348 2.42 -30.95 -4.53
N LYS A 349 2.88 -32.10 -4.00
CA LYS A 349 4.09 -32.18 -3.17
C LYS A 349 5.32 -31.81 -4.01
N LEU A 350 6.28 -31.12 -3.40
CA LEU A 350 7.56 -30.83 -4.03
C LEU A 350 8.48 -32.05 -3.98
N ILE A 351 9.39 -32.15 -4.95
CA ILE A 351 10.31 -33.28 -5.09
C ILE A 351 11.68 -32.90 -4.52
N ASP A 352 12.23 -33.79 -3.71
CA ASP A 352 13.59 -33.71 -3.17
C ASP A 352 14.58 -34.50 -4.03
N TYR A 353 15.79 -33.97 -4.16
CA TYR A 353 16.89 -34.60 -4.89
C TYR A 353 18.10 -34.83 -3.97
N PRO A 354 18.91 -35.88 -4.25
CA PRO A 354 20.16 -36.09 -3.53
C PRO A 354 21.08 -34.86 -3.60
N GLY A 355 21.59 -34.43 -2.43
CA GLY A 355 22.45 -33.26 -2.31
C GLY A 355 21.73 -31.92 -2.12
N ASP A 356 20.40 -31.93 -2.04
CA ASP A 356 19.62 -30.74 -1.71
C ASP A 356 19.99 -30.16 -0.34
N LYS A 357 19.98 -28.82 -0.25
CA LYS A 357 20.43 -28.07 0.94
C LYS A 357 19.54 -28.27 2.18
N PHE A 358 18.29 -28.65 1.97
CA PHE A 358 17.29 -29.03 2.98
C PHE A 358 16.17 -29.81 2.26
N PRO A 359 15.37 -30.65 2.94
CA PRO A 359 14.26 -31.36 2.30
C PRO A 359 13.04 -30.43 2.16
N TRP A 360 12.16 -30.69 1.19
CA TRP A 360 10.81 -30.12 1.15
C TRP A 360 9.84 -30.96 1.99
N ASN A 361 10.08 -32.27 2.05
CA ASN A 361 9.35 -33.20 2.92
C ASN A 361 9.98 -33.26 4.32
N GLN A 362 9.40 -32.56 5.29
CA GLN A 362 9.93 -32.48 6.66
C GLN A 362 9.61 -33.71 7.48
N ALA A 363 8.52 -34.42 7.19
CA ALA A 363 8.21 -35.69 7.84
C ALA A 363 9.38 -36.70 7.68
N SER A 364 10.07 -36.68 6.54
CA SER A 364 11.24 -37.55 6.30
C SER A 364 12.42 -37.30 7.23
N VAL A 365 12.49 -36.12 7.84
CA VAL A 365 13.54 -35.71 8.79
C VAL A 365 12.97 -35.34 10.17
N LYS A 366 11.69 -35.66 10.43
CA LYS A 366 10.98 -35.39 11.68
C LYS A 366 11.04 -33.92 12.14
N ARG A 367 10.73 -33.00 11.22
CA ARG A 367 10.69 -31.56 11.50
C ARG A 367 9.30 -30.97 11.27
N THR A 368 9.05 -29.84 11.92
CA THR A 368 7.86 -29.01 11.70
C THR A 368 8.24 -27.54 11.58
N ILE A 369 7.36 -26.75 10.98
CA ILE A 369 7.52 -25.31 10.84
C ILE A 369 7.19 -24.58 12.15
N VAL A 370 7.92 -23.51 12.43
CA VAL A 370 7.75 -22.62 13.59
C VAL A 370 7.28 -21.24 13.15
N TYR A 371 7.96 -20.67 12.15
CA TYR A 371 7.70 -19.32 11.64
C TYR A 371 8.06 -19.24 10.16
N GLY A 372 7.48 -18.29 9.44
CA GLY A 372 7.80 -18.03 8.04
C GLY A 372 7.79 -16.53 7.76
N GLU A 373 8.60 -16.08 6.79
CA GLU A 373 8.62 -14.69 6.36
C GLU A 373 8.90 -14.60 4.86
N ASN A 374 8.25 -13.65 4.19
CA ASN A 374 8.61 -13.28 2.83
C ASN A 374 9.63 -12.12 2.95
N LEU A 375 10.80 -12.20 2.30
CA LEU A 375 11.84 -11.16 2.36
C LEU A 375 11.84 -10.19 1.18
N ARG A 376 12.19 -8.92 1.40
CA ARG A 376 12.36 -7.84 0.40
C ARG A 376 13.83 -7.69 -0.02
N ASN A 377 14.56 -8.78 -0.12
CA ASN A 377 16.02 -8.79 -0.23
C ASN A 377 16.57 -8.54 -1.65
N SER A 378 15.72 -8.12 -2.57
CA SER A 378 16.09 -7.79 -3.94
C SER A 378 15.31 -6.56 -4.40
N ALA A 379 15.98 -5.68 -5.17
CA ALA A 379 15.30 -4.61 -5.90
C ALA A 379 14.47 -5.16 -7.08
N SER A 380 14.74 -6.40 -7.51
CA SER A 380 13.94 -7.10 -8.51
C SER A 380 12.90 -7.97 -7.83
N ASP A 381 11.69 -7.52 -8.02
CA ASP A 381 10.42 -8.10 -7.65
C ASP A 381 10.29 -9.63 -7.87
N TYR A 382 10.95 -10.19 -8.90
CA TYR A 382 10.91 -11.63 -9.26
C TYR A 382 11.93 -12.53 -8.56
N THR A 383 12.71 -11.99 -7.63
CA THR A 383 13.90 -12.67 -7.09
C THR A 383 14.01 -12.63 -5.58
N CYS A 384 12.99 -12.11 -4.92
CA CYS A 384 12.92 -12.12 -3.47
C CYS A 384 12.77 -13.54 -2.93
N ASP A 385 13.47 -13.78 -1.82
CA ASP A 385 13.47 -15.05 -1.13
C ASP A 385 12.38 -15.09 -0.07
N CYS A 386 11.99 -16.29 0.31
CA CYS A 386 11.22 -16.61 1.48
C CYS A 386 12.12 -17.33 2.48
N VAL A 387 11.75 -17.27 3.76
CA VAL A 387 12.42 -18.01 4.82
C VAL A 387 11.40 -18.76 5.67
N ALA A 388 11.78 -19.95 6.11
CA ALA A 388 11.04 -20.72 7.10
C ALA A 388 11.97 -21.11 8.24
N LEU A 389 11.54 -20.85 9.47
CA LEU A 389 12.14 -21.37 10.69
C LEU A 389 11.48 -22.72 11.00
N MET A 390 12.30 -23.75 11.15
CA MET A 390 11.90 -25.12 11.39
C MET A 390 12.49 -25.61 12.71
N LYS A 391 11.88 -26.64 13.28
CA LYS A 391 12.45 -27.35 14.43
C LYS A 391 12.30 -28.85 14.31
N ASP A 392 13.17 -29.60 14.98
CA ASP A 392 12.96 -31.04 15.17
C ASP A 392 11.70 -31.28 16.04
N LEU A 393 10.98 -32.37 15.78
CA LEU A 393 9.81 -32.81 16.55
C LEU A 393 10.17 -33.67 17.76
N GLU A 394 11.35 -34.29 17.73
CA GLU A 394 11.81 -35.26 18.72
C GLU A 394 13.27 -34.96 19.11
N GLY A 395 13.66 -35.40 20.30
CA GLY A 395 15.01 -35.24 20.84
C GLY A 395 15.00 -34.60 22.22
N GLU A 396 16.04 -34.86 23.02
CA GLU A 396 16.21 -34.21 24.32
C GLU A 396 16.58 -32.72 24.16
N ASP A 397 17.27 -32.38 23.07
CA ASP A 397 17.65 -31.01 22.73
C ASP A 397 17.21 -30.67 21.31
N ILE A 398 16.08 -29.94 21.20
CA ILE A 398 15.45 -29.62 19.91
C ILE A 398 16.33 -28.66 19.11
N ASN A 399 16.72 -29.05 17.90
CA ASN A 399 17.44 -28.15 16.99
C ASN A 399 16.46 -27.29 16.20
N TYR A 400 16.96 -26.12 15.81
CA TYR A 400 16.25 -25.20 14.93
C TYR A 400 17.03 -25.00 13.64
N TYR A 401 16.29 -24.79 12.55
CA TYR A 401 16.84 -24.63 11.21
C TYR A 401 16.19 -23.47 10.48
N ILE A 402 16.96 -22.77 9.66
CA ILE A 402 16.46 -21.70 8.80
C ILE A 402 16.61 -22.15 7.36
N TYR A 403 15.50 -22.29 6.66
CA TYR A 403 15.48 -22.59 5.23
C TYR A 403 15.20 -21.31 4.47
N ARG A 404 16.11 -20.96 3.57
CA ARG A 404 15.94 -19.86 2.63
C ARG A 404 15.65 -20.45 1.25
N PHE A 405 14.61 -19.97 0.62
CA PHE A 405 14.17 -20.49 -0.67
C PHE A 405 13.49 -19.44 -1.52
N ARG A 406 13.30 -19.76 -2.79
CA ARG A 406 12.54 -18.92 -3.71
C ARG A 406 11.37 -19.72 -4.26
N PRO A 407 10.13 -19.25 -4.09
CA PRO A 407 8.98 -19.84 -4.77
C PRO A 407 9.19 -19.87 -6.29
N GLY A 408 8.40 -20.66 -7.01
CA GLY A 408 8.42 -20.65 -8.47
C GLY A 408 8.05 -19.27 -9.03
N GLY A 409 8.36 -19.03 -10.29
CA GLY A 409 8.04 -17.76 -10.95
C GLY A 409 7.84 -17.94 -12.44
N LYS A 410 6.98 -17.13 -13.04
CA LYS A 410 6.83 -17.04 -14.48
C LYS A 410 7.88 -16.07 -15.02
N THR A 411 8.78 -16.54 -15.88
CA THR A 411 9.79 -15.67 -16.49
C THR A 411 9.14 -14.74 -17.53
N PRO A 412 9.83 -13.65 -17.93
CA PRO A 412 9.42 -12.81 -19.06
C PRO A 412 9.19 -13.57 -20.38
N PHE A 413 9.71 -14.80 -20.50
CA PHE A 413 9.57 -15.68 -21.66
C PHE A 413 8.45 -16.72 -21.52
N ASN A 414 7.51 -16.49 -20.58
CA ASN A 414 6.36 -17.37 -20.35
C ASN A 414 6.74 -18.78 -19.83
N THR A 415 7.97 -18.97 -19.34
CA THR A 415 8.41 -20.24 -18.71
C THR A 415 8.09 -20.24 -17.23
N VAL A 416 7.66 -21.38 -16.69
CA VAL A 416 7.40 -21.55 -15.27
C VAL A 416 8.62 -22.20 -14.63
N ASN A 417 9.29 -21.48 -13.73
CA ASN A 417 10.42 -22.01 -12.98
C ASN A 417 9.92 -22.76 -11.75
N THR A 418 10.57 -23.88 -11.44
CA THR A 418 10.36 -24.61 -10.20
C THR A 418 10.92 -23.82 -9.01
N PRO A 419 10.39 -24.06 -7.80
CA PRO A 419 10.96 -23.49 -6.58
C PRO A 419 12.44 -23.85 -6.42
N THR A 420 13.22 -22.93 -5.84
CA THR A 420 14.67 -23.07 -5.68
C THR A 420 15.06 -23.08 -4.20
N LYS A 421 15.90 -24.03 -3.80
CA LYS A 421 16.51 -24.08 -2.47
C LYS A 421 17.73 -23.16 -2.41
N VAL A 422 17.58 -21.99 -1.79
CA VAL A 422 18.64 -20.98 -1.71
C VAL A 422 19.70 -21.43 -0.71
N ASN A 423 19.34 -21.73 0.54
CA ASN A 423 20.23 -22.35 1.51
C ASN A 423 19.50 -22.91 2.74
N GLY A 424 20.18 -23.76 3.51
CA GLY A 424 19.72 -24.24 4.82
C GLY A 424 20.78 -23.95 5.88
N TYR A 425 20.36 -23.52 7.06
CA TYR A 425 21.21 -23.22 8.20
C TYR A 425 20.70 -23.94 9.44
N THR A 426 21.60 -24.36 10.32
CA THR A 426 21.27 -24.83 11.67
C THR A 426 21.58 -23.71 12.65
N ILE A 427 20.67 -23.43 13.57
CA ILE A 427 20.90 -22.42 14.61
C ILE A 427 21.90 -22.95 15.62
N ASP A 428 22.98 -22.20 15.83
CA ASP A 428 23.93 -22.47 16.91
C ASP A 428 23.39 -21.89 18.22
N LYS A 429 22.73 -22.72 19.02
CA LYS A 429 22.15 -22.34 20.32
C LYS A 429 23.21 -21.99 21.38
N ALA A 430 24.49 -22.29 21.15
CA ALA A 430 25.55 -21.78 22.02
C ALA A 430 25.79 -20.27 21.81
N VAL A 431 25.38 -19.74 20.64
CA VAL A 431 25.45 -18.32 20.31
C VAL A 431 24.08 -17.65 20.40
N ALA A 432 23.03 -18.27 19.84
CA ALA A 432 21.65 -17.79 19.89
C ALA A 432 21.03 -18.11 21.26
N VAL A 433 21.38 -17.29 22.25
CA VAL A 433 20.96 -17.42 23.65
C VAL A 433 19.44 -17.53 23.75
N ASP A 434 18.97 -18.51 24.53
CA ASP A 434 17.55 -18.74 24.87
C ASP A 434 16.59 -18.83 23.66
N PHE A 435 17.12 -19.20 22.47
CA PHE A 435 16.32 -19.25 21.25
C PHE A 435 15.09 -20.17 21.35
N ASP A 436 15.18 -21.23 22.14
CA ASP A 436 14.08 -22.17 22.41
C ASP A 436 12.93 -21.57 23.22
N LYS A 437 13.14 -20.44 23.89
CA LYS A 437 12.15 -19.70 24.69
C LYS A 437 11.56 -18.52 23.93
N ALA A 438 11.97 -18.30 22.69
CA ALA A 438 11.57 -17.13 21.94
C ALA A 438 10.08 -17.13 21.60
N THR A 439 9.43 -15.98 21.82
CA THR A 439 7.97 -15.81 21.66
C THR A 439 7.59 -15.08 20.38
N HIS A 440 8.49 -14.25 19.84
CA HIS A 440 8.28 -13.54 18.58
C HIS A 440 9.51 -13.69 17.69
N TYR A 441 9.28 -13.62 16.37
CA TYR A 441 10.32 -13.72 15.36
C TYR A 441 10.06 -12.70 14.25
N ALA A 442 11.12 -12.16 13.67
CA ALA A 442 11.07 -11.45 12.39
C ALA A 442 12.37 -11.70 11.63
N PHE A 443 12.31 -11.81 10.30
CA PHE A 443 13.50 -11.95 9.47
C PHE A 443 13.81 -10.67 8.72
N MET A 444 15.08 -10.25 8.77
CA MET A 444 15.50 -9.00 8.15
C MET A 444 15.82 -9.18 6.68
N SER A 445 15.27 -8.29 5.86
CA SER A 445 15.38 -8.38 4.40
C SER A 445 16.74 -7.94 3.86
N ASN A 446 17.48 -7.14 4.62
CA ASN A 446 18.81 -6.64 4.24
C ASN A 446 19.98 -7.57 4.63
N ALA A 447 19.74 -8.63 5.43
CA ALA A 447 20.79 -9.45 6.01
C ALA A 447 20.38 -10.92 6.21
N TYR A 448 21.31 -11.75 6.70
CA TYR A 448 21.02 -13.10 7.17
C TYR A 448 20.82 -13.07 8.69
N VAL A 449 19.81 -12.31 9.13
CA VAL A 449 19.51 -12.09 10.55
C VAL A 449 18.07 -12.48 10.86
N VAL A 450 17.90 -13.27 11.92
CA VAL A 450 16.62 -13.48 12.61
C VAL A 450 16.63 -12.61 13.86
N LEU A 451 15.58 -11.79 14.00
CA LEU A 451 15.24 -11.13 15.23
C LEU A 451 14.34 -12.06 16.04
N TYR A 452 14.58 -12.15 17.34
CA TYR A 452 13.72 -12.92 18.24
C TYR A 452 13.66 -12.28 19.63
N SER A 453 12.56 -12.48 20.35
CA SER A 453 12.36 -11.92 21.69
C SER A 453 12.25 -12.99 22.76
N VAL A 454 12.85 -12.75 23.93
CA VAL A 454 12.62 -13.56 25.14
C VAL A 454 12.31 -12.59 26.28
N GLY A 455 11.05 -12.55 26.73
CA GLY A 455 10.59 -11.57 27.72
C GLY A 455 10.82 -10.14 27.22
N SER A 456 11.62 -9.37 27.97
CA SER A 456 11.99 -7.99 27.67
C SER A 456 13.25 -7.81 26.82
N THR A 457 13.92 -8.91 26.44
CA THR A 457 15.16 -8.84 25.65
C THR A 457 14.87 -9.10 24.17
N LEU A 458 15.29 -8.16 23.32
CA LEU A 458 15.35 -8.35 21.88
C LEU A 458 16.73 -8.87 21.49
N TYR A 459 16.77 -9.91 20.66
CA TYR A 459 17.98 -10.48 20.11
C TYR A 459 18.02 -10.35 18.59
N ALA A 460 19.22 -10.13 18.05
CA ALA A 460 19.50 -10.16 16.62
C ALA A 460 20.62 -11.17 16.36
N TYR A 461 20.28 -12.31 15.77
CA TYR A 461 21.22 -13.39 15.48
C TYR A 461 21.50 -13.48 13.99
N ASN A 462 22.77 -13.27 13.62
CA ASN A 462 23.23 -13.50 12.25
C ASN A 462 23.58 -14.98 12.06
N TYR A 463 22.69 -15.71 11.40
CA TYR A 463 22.79 -17.15 11.20
C TYR A 463 23.75 -17.55 10.06
N SER A 464 24.41 -16.59 9.40
CA SER A 464 25.49 -16.86 8.45
C SER A 464 26.89 -16.69 9.04
N TYR A 465 27.04 -15.78 10.00
CA TYR A 465 28.31 -15.49 10.68
C TYR A 465 28.37 -16.03 12.12
N ASN A 466 27.27 -16.57 12.64
CA ASN A 466 27.13 -17.02 14.03
C ASN A 466 27.53 -15.94 15.03
N THR A 467 26.89 -14.78 14.93
CA THR A 467 27.09 -13.66 15.85
C THR A 467 25.74 -13.19 16.41
N LEU A 468 25.76 -12.73 17.66
CA LEU A 468 24.58 -12.26 18.37
C LEU A 468 24.80 -10.83 18.87
N SER A 469 23.76 -10.03 18.79
CA SER A 469 23.59 -8.80 19.57
C SER A 469 22.25 -8.84 20.27
N SER A 470 22.11 -8.08 21.36
CA SER A 470 20.85 -7.94 22.08
C SER A 470 20.64 -6.50 22.53
N MET A 471 19.37 -6.17 22.82
CA MET A 471 18.95 -4.89 23.36
C MET A 471 17.85 -5.15 24.39
N GLU A 472 17.98 -4.53 25.56
CA GLU A 472 16.98 -4.64 26.60
C GLU A 472 15.90 -3.58 26.42
N MET A 473 14.65 -4.02 26.37
CA MET A 473 13.51 -3.15 26.05
C MET A 473 12.77 -2.66 27.31
N GLY A 474 13.14 -3.16 28.50
CA GLY A 474 12.63 -2.70 29.80
C GLY A 474 11.27 -3.27 30.22
N SER A 475 10.51 -3.86 29.30
CA SER A 475 9.25 -4.59 29.57
C SER A 475 9.06 -5.67 28.52
N ASP A 476 8.15 -6.61 28.78
CA ASP A 476 7.91 -7.74 27.88
C ASP A 476 7.53 -7.26 26.48
N ILE A 477 8.18 -7.83 25.47
CA ILE A 477 7.91 -7.53 24.07
C ILE A 477 6.56 -8.15 23.69
N SER A 478 5.65 -7.35 23.15
CA SER A 478 4.29 -7.76 22.76
C SER A 478 4.11 -7.89 21.25
N CYS A 479 4.91 -7.19 20.45
CA CYS A 479 4.93 -7.30 18.99
C CYS A 479 6.34 -7.04 18.46
N LEU A 480 6.71 -7.79 17.42
CA LEU A 480 7.95 -7.66 16.65
C LEU A 480 7.61 -7.87 15.18
N LYS A 481 7.73 -6.83 14.34
CA LYS A 481 7.32 -6.90 12.92
C LYS A 481 8.27 -6.14 12.01
N ALA A 482 8.71 -6.78 10.92
CA ALA A 482 9.50 -6.09 9.90
C ALA A 482 8.65 -5.02 9.20
N ASP A 483 9.26 -3.87 8.88
CA ASP A 483 8.51 -2.78 8.27
C ASP A 483 8.24 -3.01 6.77
N ALA A 484 7.01 -2.70 6.35
CA ALA A 484 6.54 -2.97 5.01
C ALA A 484 6.97 -1.91 3.96
N VAL A 485 7.38 -0.69 4.38
CA VAL A 485 7.50 0.46 3.48
C VAL A 485 8.76 1.33 3.59
N LEU A 486 9.25 1.64 4.78
CA LEU A 486 10.37 2.55 5.07
C LEU A 486 11.69 2.02 4.51
N SER A 487 12.10 0.84 4.98
CA SER A 487 13.40 0.26 4.66
C SER A 487 13.37 -1.25 4.84
N ASN A 488 14.25 -1.95 4.12
CA ASN A 488 14.48 -3.38 4.31
C ASN A 488 15.30 -3.72 5.57
N SER A 489 15.73 -2.70 6.31
CA SER A 489 16.42 -2.78 7.61
C SER A 489 15.57 -2.32 8.79
N SER A 490 14.38 -1.77 8.55
CA SER A 490 13.51 -1.21 9.60
C SER A 490 12.53 -2.26 10.12
N PHE A 491 12.23 -2.17 11.42
CA PHE A 491 11.26 -3.05 12.08
C PHE A 491 10.69 -2.37 13.32
N TRP A 492 9.46 -2.75 13.65
CA TRP A 492 8.71 -2.25 14.79
C TRP A 492 8.82 -3.20 15.96
N VAL A 493 9.01 -2.65 17.16
CA VAL A 493 8.99 -3.40 18.42
C VAL A 493 8.11 -2.68 19.40
N THR A 494 7.19 -3.40 20.04
CA THR A 494 6.41 -2.86 21.15
C THR A 494 6.68 -3.64 22.41
N THR A 495 6.73 -2.93 23.53
CA THR A 495 6.67 -3.53 24.86
C THR A 495 5.36 -3.19 25.54
N TYR A 496 4.95 -4.02 26.49
CA TYR A 496 3.77 -3.74 27.30
C TYR A 496 3.90 -4.35 28.69
N SER A 497 3.56 -3.58 29.72
CA SER A 497 3.51 -4.03 31.10
C SER A 497 2.38 -3.33 31.85
N GLY A 498 1.37 -4.10 32.25
CA GLY A 498 0.19 -3.56 32.91
C GLY A 498 -0.63 -2.74 31.92
N GLN A 499 -0.60 -1.40 32.07
CA GLN A 499 -1.39 -0.45 31.27
C GLN A 499 -0.55 0.48 30.38
N LYS A 500 0.78 0.26 30.34
CA LYS A 500 1.72 1.13 29.66
C LYS A 500 2.68 0.30 28.82
N GLY A 501 2.95 0.81 27.63
CA GLY A 501 3.92 0.25 26.72
C GLY A 501 4.69 1.34 25.99
N GLU A 502 5.62 0.89 25.16
CA GLU A 502 6.42 1.74 24.30
C GLU A 502 6.55 1.07 22.94
N LEU A 503 6.23 1.80 21.88
CA LEU A 503 6.48 1.43 20.50
C LEU A 503 7.76 2.10 20.03
N LYS A 504 8.64 1.34 19.38
CA LYS A 504 9.89 1.84 18.81
C LYS A 504 10.03 1.40 17.36
N LEU A 505 10.53 2.32 16.53
CA LEU A 505 11.08 2.00 15.23
C LEU A 505 12.58 1.74 15.38
N LEU A 506 13.01 0.51 15.11
CA LEU A 506 14.42 0.13 15.14
C LEU A 506 14.94 -0.12 13.73
N GLN A 507 16.25 0.05 13.56
CA GLN A 507 17.00 -0.28 12.35
C GLN A 507 18.09 -1.29 12.64
N LEU A 508 18.24 -2.26 11.72
CA LEU A 508 19.31 -3.23 11.72
C LEU A 508 20.49 -2.75 10.86
N GLY A 509 21.63 -2.49 11.52
CA GLY A 509 22.93 -2.29 10.89
C GLY A 509 23.90 -3.46 11.11
N GLY A 510 25.16 -3.25 10.71
CA GLY A 510 26.26 -4.19 10.90
C GLY A 510 26.29 -5.34 9.88
N ALA A 511 27.44 -5.55 9.24
CA ALA A 511 27.57 -6.56 8.17
C ALA A 511 27.70 -8.00 8.69
N GLN A 512 28.58 -8.20 9.68
CA GLN A 512 28.86 -9.53 10.25
C GLN A 512 28.23 -9.71 11.63
N LYS A 513 28.41 -8.71 12.50
CA LYS A 513 27.75 -8.64 13.80
C LYS A 513 26.59 -7.65 13.70
N PRO A 514 25.34 -8.07 13.99
CA PRO A 514 24.18 -7.20 14.01
C PRO A 514 24.37 -5.98 14.91
N GLU A 515 23.88 -4.82 14.49
CA GLU A 515 23.80 -3.61 15.32
C GLU A 515 22.34 -3.15 15.36
N LEU A 516 21.76 -3.11 16.56
CA LEU A 516 20.41 -2.61 16.80
C LEU A 516 20.50 -1.11 17.10
N LYS A 517 19.79 -0.28 16.33
CA LYS A 517 19.80 1.19 16.46
C LYS A 517 18.37 1.73 16.43
N TYR A 518 18.15 2.83 17.13
CA TYR A 518 16.93 3.63 17.04
C TYR A 518 17.27 5.07 17.41
N ASP A 519 16.44 6.01 16.98
CA ASP A 519 16.51 7.41 17.38
C ASP A 519 15.50 7.67 18.51
N GLU A 520 15.83 8.56 19.44
CA GLU A 520 14.93 8.84 20.59
C GLU A 520 13.60 9.47 20.16
N GLU A 521 13.58 10.13 19.01
CA GLU A 521 12.36 10.69 18.39
C GLU A 521 11.45 9.60 17.78
N ASP A 522 12.00 8.40 17.54
CA ASP A 522 11.32 7.23 16.97
C ASP A 522 10.75 6.29 18.06
N CYS A 523 10.29 6.89 19.16
CA CYS A 523 9.74 6.21 20.33
C CYS A 523 8.40 6.85 20.73
N TRP A 524 7.34 6.04 20.83
CA TRP A 524 6.00 6.51 21.18
C TRP A 524 5.45 5.75 22.38
N PRO A 525 4.89 6.44 23.39
CA PRO A 525 4.17 5.77 24.46
C PRO A 525 2.89 5.15 23.90
N VAL A 526 2.58 3.92 24.30
CA VAL A 526 1.31 3.27 23.96
C VAL A 526 0.56 2.85 25.22
N THR A 527 -0.76 2.90 25.15
CA THR A 527 -1.66 2.57 26.29
C THR A 527 -2.47 1.29 26.04
N MET A 528 -2.01 0.46 25.09
CA MET A 528 -2.57 -0.84 24.77
C MET A 528 -1.46 -1.86 24.49
N LYS A 529 -1.77 -3.14 24.67
CA LYS A 529 -0.91 -4.24 24.26
C LYS A 529 -1.00 -4.39 22.74
N VAL A 530 -0.06 -3.80 22.02
CA VAL A 530 -0.01 -3.93 20.55
C VAL A 530 0.33 -5.37 20.17
N VAL A 531 -0.43 -5.92 19.23
CA VAL A 531 -0.29 -7.27 18.66
C VAL A 531 0.12 -7.24 17.19
N ASP A 532 -0.19 -6.16 16.47
CA ASP A 532 0.17 -6.00 15.07
C ASP A 532 0.37 -4.53 14.67
N VAL A 533 1.19 -4.32 13.63
CA VAL A 533 1.50 -3.00 13.06
C VAL A 533 1.37 -3.09 11.55
N GLU A 534 0.36 -2.45 10.96
CA GLU A 534 0.05 -2.58 9.54
C GLU A 534 0.13 -1.23 8.83
N TRP A 535 0.92 -1.14 7.77
CA TRP A 535 0.95 0.07 6.94
C TRP A 535 -0.41 0.30 6.27
N LYS A 536 -0.85 1.54 6.16
CA LYS A 536 -2.05 1.88 5.43
C LYS A 536 -1.83 3.16 4.66
N TYR A 537 -2.16 3.13 3.37
CA TYR A 537 -2.22 4.32 2.54
C TYR A 537 -3.59 4.37 1.87
N GLY A 538 -4.40 5.35 2.24
CA GLY A 538 -5.78 5.50 1.78
C GLY A 538 -6.01 6.82 1.08
N GLU A 539 -6.39 6.77 -0.20
CA GLU A 539 -7.24 7.83 -0.78
C GLU A 539 -8.68 7.45 -0.42
N ASP A 540 -9.51 8.42 -0.01
CA ASP A 540 -10.86 8.13 0.53
C ASP A 540 -11.77 7.52 -0.56
N PRO A 541 -12.06 6.20 -0.54
CA PRO A 541 -12.82 5.58 -1.62
C PRO A 541 -14.26 6.11 -1.56
N ALA A 542 -14.79 6.59 -2.68
CA ALA A 542 -16.12 7.20 -2.72
C ALA A 542 -17.28 6.24 -2.39
N GLU A 543 -17.01 4.94 -2.25
CA GLU A 543 -18.00 3.86 -2.25
C GLU A 543 -18.07 3.07 -0.93
N GLU A 544 -17.26 3.39 0.10
CA GLU A 544 -17.25 2.64 1.37
C GLU A 544 -17.88 3.38 2.56
N GLU A 545 -18.37 4.60 2.37
CA GLU A 545 -19.19 5.25 3.40
C GLU A 545 -20.59 4.62 3.38
N PRO A 546 -21.15 4.21 4.53
CA PRO A 546 -22.54 3.75 4.58
C PRO A 546 -23.44 4.86 4.01
N GLU A 547 -24.40 4.49 3.16
CA GLU A 547 -25.41 5.42 2.67
C GLU A 547 -26.04 6.10 3.91
N GLU A 548 -25.98 7.43 3.98
CA GLU A 548 -26.73 8.16 4.99
C GLU A 548 -28.19 7.71 4.85
N GLU A 549 -28.74 7.05 5.88
CA GLU A 549 -30.17 6.78 5.94
C GLU A 549 -30.84 8.15 5.77
N GLU A 550 -31.51 8.35 4.63
CA GLU A 550 -32.36 9.51 4.43
C GLU A 550 -33.37 9.51 5.58
N GLU A 551 -33.18 10.41 6.56
CA GLU A 551 -34.13 10.63 7.63
C GLU A 551 -35.49 10.99 6.99
N GLU A 552 -36.42 10.03 6.97
CA GLU A 552 -37.84 10.27 6.66
C GLU A 552 -38.57 11.02 7.78
#